data_AF-A0A7Z9ZJD5-F1
#
_entry.id   AF-A0A7Z9ZJD5-F1
#
_cell.length_a   1.000
_cell.length_b   1.000
_cell.length_c   1.000
_cell.angle_alpha   90.00
_cell.angle_beta   90.00
_cell.angle_gamma   90.00
#
_symmetry.space_group_name_H-M   'P 1'
#
loop_
_entity.id
_entity.type
_entity.pdbx_description
1 polymer ?
#
loop_
_entity_poly.entity_id
_entity_poly.type
_entity_poly.pdbx_seq_one_letter_code
_entity_poly.pdbx_strand_id
1 'polypeptide(L)'
;MNERVAPTQDERVLAALAHGSILLGLVSNGFGGIVAALIIWLLQRERSAYVAFQALQAMVYQLLGLVVAITAWGCWMLTFFASLFIPILARLGAYQEAPPVPMFIGLALMIVPLGLMGLWTLYGLWGALRTLQGADFKYLIIGRMLGR
;
A
#
# COMPACT_ATOMS: atom_id res chain seq x y z
N MET A 1 -23.21 -20.26 -20.52
CA MET A 1 -23.12 -19.29 -19.41
C MET A 1 -22.64 -20.05 -18.19
N ASN A 2 -21.39 -19.86 -17.75
CA ASN A 2 -20.95 -20.46 -16.49
C ASN A 2 -21.70 -19.77 -15.35
N GLU A 3 -22.58 -20.50 -14.68
CA GLU A 3 -23.05 -20.10 -13.35
C GLU A 3 -21.81 -19.96 -12.47
N ARG A 4 -21.43 -18.72 -12.15
CA ARG A 4 -20.43 -18.49 -11.11
C ARG A 4 -21.10 -18.90 -9.81
N VAL A 5 -20.81 -20.12 -9.35
CA VAL A 5 -21.14 -20.55 -8.00
C VAL A 5 -20.61 -19.47 -7.07
N ALA A 6 -21.47 -18.92 -6.21
CA ALA A 6 -21.07 -17.90 -5.26
C ALA A 6 -19.89 -18.43 -4.42
N PRO A 7 -18.87 -17.61 -4.13
CA PRO A 7 -17.72 -18.06 -3.37
C PRO A 7 -18.17 -18.58 -2.01
N THR A 8 -17.59 -19.70 -1.59
CA THR A 8 -17.81 -20.31 -0.27
C THR A 8 -17.31 -19.37 0.83
N GLN A 9 -17.72 -19.62 2.08
CA GLN A 9 -17.27 -18.81 3.22
C GLN A 9 -15.74 -18.81 3.36
N ASP A 10 -15.09 -19.97 3.18
CA ASP A 10 -13.64 -20.09 3.26
C ASP A 10 -12.93 -19.31 2.15
N GLU A 11 -13.47 -19.34 0.94
CA GLU A 11 -12.93 -18.54 -0.18
C GLU A 11 -13.05 -17.04 0.08
N ARG A 12 -14.17 -16.59 0.66
CA ARG A 12 -14.36 -15.18 1.04
C ARG A 12 -13.36 -14.75 2.11
N VAL A 13 -13.14 -15.58 3.12
CA VAL A 13 -12.18 -15.32 4.19
C VAL A 13 -10.76 -15.26 3.64
N LEU A 14 -10.34 -16.23 2.81
CA LEU A 14 -9.00 -16.23 2.23
C LEU A 14 -8.75 -15.03 1.31
N ALA A 15 -9.73 -14.66 0.49
CA ALA A 15 -9.66 -13.45 -0.32
C ALA A 15 -9.55 -12.19 0.57
N ALA A 16 -10.36 -12.11 1.63
CA ALA A 16 -10.31 -11.00 2.58
C ALA A 16 -8.98 -10.92 3.32
N LEU A 17 -8.40 -12.05 3.71
CA LEU A 17 -7.08 -12.11 4.35
C LEU A 17 -5.96 -11.66 3.39
N ALA A 18 -6.06 -12.01 2.10
CA ALA A 18 -5.07 -11.56 1.12
C ALA A 18 -5.06 -10.04 0.94
N HIS A 19 -6.22 -9.38 0.96
CA HIS A 19 -6.30 -7.91 0.96
C HIS A 19 -5.95 -7.31 2.34
N GLY A 20 -6.44 -7.92 3.42
CA GLY A 20 -6.23 -7.49 4.79
C GLY A 20 -4.77 -7.62 5.25
N SER A 21 -3.97 -8.45 4.58
CA SER A 21 -2.54 -8.58 4.84
C SER A 21 -1.77 -7.27 4.65
N ILE A 22 -2.36 -6.26 4.00
CA ILE A 22 -1.78 -4.92 3.92
C ILE A 22 -1.40 -4.33 5.29
N LEU A 23 -2.12 -4.72 6.36
CA LEU A 23 -1.78 -4.34 7.73
C LEU A 23 -0.45 -4.92 8.20
N LEU A 24 -0.07 -6.11 7.73
CA LEU A 24 1.25 -6.69 8.00
C LEU A 24 2.35 -5.81 7.41
N GLY A 25 2.09 -5.12 6.30
CA GLY A 25 3.01 -4.16 5.71
C GLY A 25 3.41 -3.04 6.68
N LEU A 26 2.50 -2.60 7.55
CA LEU A 26 2.77 -1.53 8.52
C LEU A 26 3.85 -1.90 9.56
N VAL A 27 3.95 -3.18 9.91
CA VAL A 27 4.91 -3.67 10.91
C VAL A 27 6.14 -4.34 10.30
N SER A 28 6.18 -4.49 8.97
CA SER A 28 7.22 -5.25 8.25
C SER A 28 7.86 -4.44 7.11
N ASN A 29 7.82 -3.11 7.19
CA ASN A 29 8.35 -2.21 6.17
C ASN A 29 7.79 -2.49 4.75
N GLY A 30 6.50 -2.85 4.68
CA GLY A 30 5.75 -3.09 3.45
C GLY A 30 5.82 -4.51 2.88
N PHE A 31 6.72 -5.37 3.35
CA PHE A 31 6.93 -6.70 2.75
C PHE A 31 5.94 -7.78 3.21
N GLY A 32 5.59 -7.80 4.49
CA GLY A 32 4.81 -8.88 5.10
C GLY A 32 3.43 -9.05 4.47
N GLY A 33 2.81 -7.95 4.05
CA GLY A 33 1.52 -8.02 3.37
C GLY A 33 1.61 -8.65 1.97
N ILE A 34 2.63 -8.29 1.18
CA ILE A 34 2.91 -8.84 -0.14
C ILE A 34 3.18 -10.35 -0.04
N VAL A 35 4.04 -10.74 0.91
CA VAL A 35 4.39 -12.14 1.14
C VAL A 35 3.18 -12.96 1.55
N ALA A 36 2.35 -12.46 2.45
CA ALA A 36 1.12 -13.15 2.86
C ALA A 36 0.14 -13.33 1.69
N ALA A 37 -0.07 -12.31 0.85
CA ALA A 37 -0.91 -12.42 -0.34
C ALA A 37 -0.33 -13.40 -1.37
N LEU A 38 0.99 -13.41 -1.55
CA LEU A 38 1.69 -14.37 -2.40
C LEU A 38 1.53 -15.81 -1.91
N ILE A 39 1.66 -16.05 -0.60
CA ILE A 39 1.48 -17.38 -0.01
C ILE A 39 0.04 -17.86 -0.26
N ILE A 40 -0.96 -17.02 -0.01
CA ILE A 40 -2.38 -17.37 -0.26
C ILE A 40 -2.58 -17.69 -1.75
N TRP A 41 -2.01 -16.89 -2.64
CA TRP A 41 -2.06 -17.14 -4.08
C TRP A 41 -1.45 -18.50 -4.44
N LEU A 42 -0.22 -18.81 -3.98
CA LEU A 42 0.47 -20.06 -4.27
C LEU A 42 -0.32 -21.29 -3.79
N LEU A 43 -0.93 -21.21 -2.60
CA LEU A 43 -1.71 -22.30 -2.03
C LEU A 43 -3.05 -22.52 -2.75
N GLN A 44 -3.65 -21.46 -3.28
CA GLN A 44 -5.01 -21.49 -3.83
C GLN A 44 -5.09 -21.45 -5.37
N ARG A 45 -3.98 -21.20 -6.08
CA ARG A 45 -3.95 -21.08 -7.55
C ARG A 45 -4.57 -22.27 -8.30
N GLU A 46 -4.46 -23.47 -7.75
CA GLU A 46 -4.99 -24.72 -8.34
C GLU A 46 -6.31 -25.17 -7.68
N ARG A 47 -6.72 -24.54 -6.58
CA ARG A 47 -7.88 -24.95 -5.77
C ARG A 47 -9.10 -24.05 -5.95
N SER A 48 -8.88 -22.74 -6.09
CA SER A 48 -9.95 -21.75 -6.25
C SER A 48 -9.51 -20.61 -7.17
N ALA A 49 -10.14 -20.52 -8.33
CA ALA A 49 -9.91 -19.43 -9.28
C ALA A 49 -10.28 -18.05 -8.67
N TYR A 50 -11.31 -17.99 -7.83
CA TYR A 50 -11.72 -16.76 -7.15
C TYR A 50 -10.64 -16.28 -6.17
N VAL A 51 -10.19 -17.16 -5.27
CA VAL A 51 -9.17 -16.78 -4.26
C VAL A 51 -7.84 -16.47 -4.94
N ALA A 52 -7.45 -17.26 -5.94
CA ALA A 52 -6.25 -17.00 -6.73
C ALA A 52 -6.29 -15.60 -7.36
N PHE A 53 -7.40 -15.23 -8.00
CA PHE A 53 -7.54 -13.91 -8.59
C PHE A 53 -7.45 -12.79 -7.54
N GLN A 54 -8.18 -12.90 -6.43
CA GLN A 54 -8.18 -11.87 -5.37
C GLN A 54 -6.81 -11.75 -4.69
N ALA A 55 -6.14 -12.87 -4.42
CA ALA A 55 -4.83 -12.88 -3.80
C ALA A 55 -3.74 -12.29 -4.72
N LEU A 56 -3.76 -12.62 -6.02
CA LEU A 56 -2.86 -12.02 -7.00
C LEU A 56 -3.09 -10.52 -7.12
N GLN A 57 -4.35 -10.11 -7.19
CA GLN A 57 -4.74 -8.71 -7.23
C GLN A 57 -4.28 -7.95 -5.97
N ALA A 58 -4.43 -8.53 -4.79
CA ALA A 58 -3.94 -7.97 -3.54
C ALA A 58 -2.41 -7.86 -3.48
N MET A 59 -1.70 -8.90 -3.95
CA MET A 59 -0.24 -8.90 -4.02
C MET A 59 0.28 -7.77 -4.91
N VAL A 60 -0.28 -7.63 -6.12
CA VAL A 60 0.10 -6.55 -7.06
C VAL A 60 -0.22 -5.18 -6.46
N TYR A 61 -1.36 -5.02 -5.80
CA TYR A 61 -1.74 -3.76 -5.16
C TYR A 61 -0.76 -3.36 -4.05
N GLN A 62 -0.36 -4.31 -3.22
CA GLN A 62 0.58 -4.07 -2.13
C GLN A 62 2.00 -3.80 -2.66
N LEU A 63 2.41 -4.47 -3.74
CA LEU A 63 3.68 -4.20 -4.42
C LEU A 63 3.72 -2.78 -5.02
N LEU A 64 2.66 -2.35 -5.69
CA LEU A 64 2.54 -0.99 -6.20
C LEU A 64 2.53 0.03 -5.05
N GLY A 65 1.85 -0.29 -3.95
CA GLY A 65 1.85 0.54 -2.75
C GLY A 65 3.25 0.72 -2.16
N LEU A 66 4.06 -0.34 -2.14
CA LEU A 66 5.45 -0.27 -1.70
C LEU A 66 6.29 0.67 -2.59
N VAL A 67 6.15 0.56 -3.92
CA VAL A 67 6.85 1.47 -4.86
C VAL A 67 6.43 2.92 -4.62
N VAL A 68 5.13 3.20 -4.51
CA VAL A 68 4.61 4.53 -4.22
C VAL A 68 5.12 5.06 -2.89
N ALA A 69 5.15 4.23 -1.84
CA ALA A 69 5.67 4.59 -0.53
C ALA A 69 7.17 4.95 -0.60
N ILE A 70 7.99 4.13 -1.25
CA ILE A 70 9.43 4.39 -1.42
C ILE A 70 9.65 5.71 -2.15
N THR A 71 8.92 5.95 -3.25
CA THR A 71 9.03 7.21 -3.99
C THR A 71 8.60 8.40 -3.16
N ALA A 72 7.46 8.33 -2.47
CA ALA A 72 6.94 9.43 -1.66
C ALA A 72 7.87 9.78 -0.49
N TRP A 73 8.35 8.76 0.23
CA TRP A 73 9.33 8.95 1.31
C TRP A 73 10.68 9.45 0.80
N GLY A 74 11.14 8.99 -0.37
CA GLY A 74 12.36 9.48 -1.00
C GLY A 74 12.28 10.96 -1.40
N CYS A 75 11.17 11.37 -2.03
CA CYS A 75 10.92 12.78 -2.37
C CYS A 75 10.81 13.66 -1.12
N TRP A 76 10.14 13.18 -0.08
CA TRP A 76 10.05 13.90 1.18
C TRP A 76 11.42 14.03 1.85
N MET A 77 12.19 12.95 1.97
CA MET A 77 13.56 12.94 2.51
C MET A 77 14.44 13.97 1.79
N LEU A 78 14.44 13.97 0.45
CA LEU A 78 15.22 14.93 -0.33
C LEU A 78 14.83 16.38 0.00
N THR A 79 13.52 16.65 0.05
CA THR A 79 13.00 18.00 0.34
C THR A 79 13.34 18.42 1.78
N PHE A 80 13.19 17.52 2.74
CA PHE A 80 13.48 17.76 4.14
C PHE A 80 14.99 18.01 4.36
N PHE A 81 15.85 17.17 3.80
CA PHE A 81 17.30 17.37 3.91
C PHE A 81 17.78 18.62 3.17
N ALA A 82 17.22 18.94 2.01
CA ALA A 82 17.50 20.21 1.34
C ALA A 82 17.12 21.40 2.25
N SER A 83 15.95 21.33 2.88
CA SER A 83 15.48 22.37 3.81
C SER A 83 16.36 22.51 5.06
N LEU A 84 17.02 21.42 5.48
CA LEU A 84 17.94 21.39 6.62
C LEU A 84 19.34 21.90 6.24
N PHE A 85 19.90 21.41 5.13
CA PHE A 85 21.32 21.65 4.82
C PHE A 85 21.59 22.91 4.00
N ILE A 86 20.67 23.34 3.12
CA ILE A 86 20.88 24.55 2.30
C ILE A 86 21.17 25.79 3.17
N PRO A 87 20.44 26.06 4.28
CA PRO A 87 20.74 27.20 5.13
C PRO A 87 22.13 27.14 5.78
N ILE A 88 22.59 25.94 6.17
CA ILE A 88 23.93 25.72 6.76
C ILE A 88 25.02 26.07 5.75
N LEU A 89 24.85 25.61 4.50
CA LEU A 89 25.81 25.86 3.42
C LEU A 89 25.83 27.32 2.98
N ALA A 90 24.67 28.01 3.02
CA ALA A 90 24.55 29.41 2.64
C ALA A 90 25.15 30.37 3.69
N ARG A 91 25.04 30.04 4.99
CA ARG A 91 25.57 30.86 6.09
C ARG A 91 26.01 29.99 7.27
N LEU A 92 27.31 30.02 7.59
CA LEU A 92 27.80 29.46 8.85
C LEU A 92 27.08 30.13 10.03
N GLY A 93 26.52 29.33 10.92
CA GLY A 93 25.75 29.81 12.07
C GLY A 93 24.28 30.16 11.77
N ALA A 94 23.72 29.77 10.61
CA ALA A 94 22.31 30.01 10.26
C ALA A 94 21.27 29.53 11.30
N TYR A 95 21.67 28.62 12.19
CA TYR A 95 20.83 28.02 13.24
C TYR A 95 21.05 28.62 14.63
N GLN A 96 21.99 29.58 14.79
CA GLN A 96 22.32 30.14 16.12
C GLN A 96 21.21 31.04 16.69
N GLU A 97 20.42 31.68 15.83
CA GLU A 97 19.35 32.58 16.28
C GLU A 97 17.99 31.89 16.34
N ALA A 98 17.62 31.18 15.28
CA ALA A 98 16.39 30.41 15.22
C ALA A 98 16.49 29.29 14.18
N PRO A 99 15.73 28.19 14.33
CA PRO A 99 15.60 27.20 13.28
C PRO A 99 14.98 27.83 12.01
N PRO A 100 15.51 27.50 10.81
CA PRO A 100 15.07 28.12 9.58
C PRO A 100 13.64 27.67 9.21
N VAL A 101 12.80 28.62 8.78
CA VAL A 101 11.40 28.36 8.36
C VAL A 101 11.27 27.21 7.34
N PRO A 102 12.15 27.08 6.33
CA PRO A 102 12.12 25.94 5.41
C PRO A 102 12.15 24.56 6.10
N MET A 103 12.82 24.42 7.25
CA MET A 103 12.85 23.16 8.01
C MET A 103 11.45 22.75 8.45
N PHE A 104 10.64 23.69 8.95
CA PHE A 104 9.28 23.41 9.39
C PHE A 104 8.36 23.10 8.21
N ILE A 105 8.54 23.76 7.07
CA ILE A 105 7.82 23.44 5.83
C ILE A 105 8.18 22.01 5.39
N GLY A 106 9.48 21.69 5.34
CA GLY A 106 9.97 20.35 5.04
C GLY A 106 9.36 19.31 5.96
N LEU A 107 9.31 19.56 7.28
CA LEU A 107 8.67 18.68 8.24
C LEU A 107 7.16 18.54 8.01
N ALA A 108 6.44 19.65 7.76
CA ALA A 108 5.01 19.64 7.51
C ALA A 108 4.64 18.83 6.25
N LEU A 109 5.50 18.83 5.23
CA LEU A 109 5.31 18.03 4.02
C LEU A 109 5.32 16.51 4.28
N MET A 110 5.71 16.05 5.48
CA MET A 110 5.60 14.64 5.88
C MET A 110 4.15 14.14 5.85
N ILE A 111 3.18 15.04 5.94
CA ILE A 111 1.76 14.69 5.83
C ILE A 111 1.41 14.07 4.47
N VAL A 112 2.19 14.36 3.41
CA VAL A 112 1.95 13.85 2.06
C VAL A 112 2.18 12.33 1.98
N PRO A 113 3.38 11.79 2.28
CA PRO A 113 3.60 10.34 2.27
C PRO A 113 2.68 9.62 3.28
N LEU A 114 2.44 10.20 4.46
CA LEU A 114 1.54 9.61 5.46
C LEU A 114 0.09 9.54 4.97
N GLY A 115 -0.43 10.61 4.38
CA GLY A 115 -1.78 10.67 3.81
C GLY A 115 -1.95 9.68 2.66
N LEU A 116 -0.96 9.61 1.77
CA LEU A 116 -0.96 8.63 0.67
C LEU A 116 -0.99 7.19 1.19
N MET A 117 -0.16 6.85 2.17
CA MET A 117 -0.15 5.52 2.78
C MET A 117 -1.44 5.19 3.53
N GLY A 118 -2.02 6.16 4.24
CA GLY A 118 -3.30 6.01 4.91
C GLY A 118 -4.41 5.69 3.92
N LEU A 119 -4.54 6.48 2.85
CA LEU A 119 -5.53 6.25 1.79
C LEU A 119 -5.32 4.91 1.06
N TRP A 120 -4.07 4.54 0.80
CA TRP A 120 -3.74 3.26 0.17
C TRP A 120 -4.13 2.08 1.07
N THR A 121 -3.83 2.16 2.36
CA THR A 121 -4.20 1.12 3.33
C THR A 121 -5.72 0.98 3.45
N LEU A 122 -6.43 2.11 3.55
CA LEU A 122 -7.89 2.14 3.60
C LEU A 122 -8.53 1.49 2.36
N TYR A 123 -7.99 1.74 1.17
CA TYR A 123 -8.51 1.12 -0.05
C TYR A 123 -8.17 -0.38 -0.13
N GLY A 124 -7.04 -0.81 0.42
CA GLY A 124 -6.72 -2.21 0.66
C GLY A 124 -7.74 -2.91 1.57
N LEU A 125 -8.03 -2.30 2.72
CA LEU A 125 -9.02 -2.79 3.69
C LEU A 125 -10.45 -2.81 3.12
N TRP A 126 -10.79 -1.82 2.29
CA TRP A 126 -12.05 -1.82 1.55
C TRP A 126 -12.16 -3.05 0.64
N GLY A 127 -11.07 -3.43 -0.04
CA GLY A 127 -11.00 -4.68 -0.79
C GLY A 127 -11.30 -5.89 0.08
N ALA A 128 -10.68 -5.98 1.26
CA ALA A 128 -10.90 -7.06 2.21
C ALA A 128 -12.37 -7.17 2.66
N LEU A 129 -13.01 -6.05 3.00
CA LEU A 129 -14.42 -6.01 3.39
C LEU A 129 -15.35 -6.46 2.26
N ARG A 130 -15.07 -6.02 1.02
CA ARG A 130 -15.89 -6.35 -0.15
C ARG A 130 -15.78 -7.84 -0.50
N THR A 131 -14.59 -8.42 -0.43
CA THR A 131 -14.41 -9.86 -0.66
C THR A 131 -15.02 -10.70 0.46
N LEU A 132 -15.00 -10.21 1.71
CA LEU A 132 -15.64 -10.88 2.84
C LEU A 132 -17.17 -10.94 2.67
N GLN A 133 -17.77 -9.88 2.11
CA GLN A 133 -19.19 -9.84 1.73
C GLN A 133 -19.53 -10.75 0.54
N GLY A 134 -18.53 -11.37 -0.11
CA GLY A 134 -18.71 -12.21 -1.29
C GLY A 134 -18.83 -11.44 -2.61
N ALA A 135 -18.46 -10.16 -2.64
CA ALA A 135 -18.43 -9.39 -3.88
C ALA A 135 -17.16 -9.70 -4.69
N ASP A 136 -17.30 -9.77 -6.02
CA ASP A 136 -16.19 -9.84 -6.98
C ASP A 136 -15.44 -8.49 -7.00
N PHE A 137 -14.63 -8.23 -5.98
CA PHE A 137 -13.89 -6.98 -5.83
C PHE A 137 -12.81 -6.82 -6.89
N LYS A 138 -12.65 -5.57 -7.36
CA LYS A 138 -11.59 -5.18 -8.28
C LYS A 138 -11.05 -3.81 -7.93
N TYR A 139 -9.73 -3.69 -7.85
CA TYR A 139 -9.09 -2.37 -7.80
C TYR A 139 -9.29 -1.65 -9.12
N LEU A 140 -9.55 -0.34 -9.06
CA LEU A 140 -9.85 0.50 -10.23
C LEU A 140 -8.84 0.37 -11.37
N ILE A 141 -7.55 0.31 -11.03
CA ILE A 141 -6.44 0.27 -11.99
C ILE A 141 -6.06 -1.19 -12.31
N ILE A 142 -5.93 -2.04 -11.29
CA ILE A 142 -5.38 -3.40 -11.43
C ILE A 142 -6.41 -4.37 -12.02
N GLY A 143 -7.69 -4.19 -11.72
CA GLY A 143 -8.76 -5.07 -12.20
C GLY A 143 -8.98 -5.05 -13.71
N ARG A 144 -8.36 -4.09 -14.43
CA ARG A 144 -8.32 -4.04 -15.91
C ARG A 144 -7.11 -4.76 -16.50
N MET A 145 -5.99 -4.84 -15.78
CA MET A 145 -4.75 -5.46 -16.26
C MET A 145 -4.77 -6.99 -16.08
N LEU A 146 -5.35 -7.47 -14.99
CA LEU A 146 -5.55 -8.90 -14.73
C LEU A 146 -6.84 -9.37 -15.42
N GLY A 147 -6.86 -9.52 -16.75
CA GLY A 147 -8.03 -10.01 -17.50
C GLY A 147 -8.73 -11.21 -16.83
N ARG A 148 -10.06 -11.30 -16.99
CA ARG A 148 -10.91 -12.32 -16.35
C ARG A 148 -10.57 -13.75 -16.76
#